data_AF-A0A2A4V198-F1
#
_entry.id   AF-A0A2A4V198-F1
#
_cell.length_a   1.000
_cell.length_b   1.000
_cell.length_c   1.000
_cell.angle_alpha   90.00
_cell.angle_beta   90.00
_cell.angle_gamma   90.00
#
_symmetry.space_group_name_H-M   'P 1'
#
loop_
_entity.id
_entity.type
_entity.pdbx_description
1 polymer ?
#
loop_
_entity_poly.entity_id
_entity_poly.type
_entity_poly.pdbx_seq_one_letter_code
_entity_poly.pdbx_strand_id
1 'polypeptide(L)'
;MAKKADDSVLDAALNEIKTKCNLMTVCAGEPANFAAANVGGANFLADVAMASGDFTLANGDVSGRKVGVASKSGVNVDNTGTGDHVVLLDTVNSILLYVTTATSLGLTSGSSLTYGAWDAEIADPV
;
A
#
# COMPACT_ATOMS: atom_id res chain seq x y z
N MET A 1 -14.03 3.82 -31.04
CA MET A 1 -14.70 3.94 -29.74
C MET A 1 -13.85 3.20 -28.74
N ALA A 2 -13.35 3.88 -27.71
CA ALA A 2 -12.55 3.21 -26.69
C ALA A 2 -13.44 2.22 -25.91
N LYS A 3 -12.91 1.05 -25.55
CA LYS A 3 -13.64 0.10 -24.71
C LYS A 3 -13.76 0.70 -23.31
N LYS A 4 -14.97 0.69 -22.74
CA LYS A 4 -15.24 1.19 -21.39
C LYS A 4 -15.71 0.04 -20.50
N ALA A 5 -15.21 0.01 -19.27
CA ALA A 5 -15.73 -0.82 -18.20
C ALA A 5 -16.62 0.06 -17.31
N ASP A 6 -17.64 -0.54 -16.71
CA ASP A 6 -18.39 0.16 -15.67
C ASP A 6 -17.51 0.32 -14.42
N ASP A 7 -17.70 1.42 -13.70
CA ASP A 7 -16.96 1.74 -12.48
C ASP A 7 -17.01 0.61 -11.44
N SER A 8 -18.14 -0.12 -11.36
CA SER A 8 -18.28 -1.26 -10.44
C SER A 8 -17.28 -2.39 -10.71
N VAL A 9 -16.81 -2.53 -11.95
CA VAL A 9 -15.81 -3.53 -12.33
C VAL A 9 -14.44 -3.13 -11.78
N LEU A 10 -14.07 -1.86 -11.91
CA LEU A 10 -12.79 -1.35 -11.42
C LEU A 10 -12.79 -1.23 -9.89
N ASP A 11 -13.92 -0.80 -9.31
CA ASP A 11 -14.14 -0.80 -7.87
C ASP A 11 -14.01 -2.19 -7.28
N ALA A 12 -14.49 -3.24 -7.95
CA ALA A 12 -14.35 -4.61 -7.46
C ALA A 12 -12.87 -5.01 -7.30
N ALA A 13 -12.01 -4.64 -8.26
CA ALA A 13 -10.57 -4.90 -8.17
C ALA A 13 -9.90 -4.10 -7.05
N LEU A 14 -10.26 -2.83 -6.89
CA LEU A 14 -9.74 -1.98 -5.81
C LEU A 14 -10.28 -2.39 -4.43
N ASN A 15 -11.49 -2.96 -4.39
CA ASN A 15 -12.10 -3.46 -3.18
C ASN A 15 -11.37 -4.70 -2.63
N GLU A 16 -10.66 -5.46 -3.47
CA GLU A 16 -9.75 -6.52 -3.00
C GLU A 16 -8.68 -5.96 -2.06
N ILE A 17 -8.06 -4.83 -2.41
CA ILE A 17 -7.08 -4.15 -1.55
C ILE A 17 -7.76 -3.67 -0.26
N LYS A 18 -8.86 -2.92 -0.38
CA LYS A 18 -9.59 -2.34 0.75
C LYS A 18 -10.08 -3.38 1.76
N THR A 19 -10.50 -4.55 1.31
CA THR A 19 -11.12 -5.56 2.19
C THR A 19 -10.13 -6.55 2.76
N LYS A 20 -9.03 -6.84 2.06
CA LYS A 20 -8.05 -7.85 2.47
C LYS A 20 -6.81 -7.27 3.16
N CYS A 21 -6.46 -6.02 2.87
CA CYS A 21 -5.27 -5.42 3.46
C CYS A 21 -5.44 -5.25 4.97
N ASN A 22 -4.53 -5.84 5.73
CA ASN A 22 -4.49 -5.74 7.18
C ASN A 22 -3.14 -5.25 7.73
N LEU A 23 -2.13 -5.09 6.85
CA LEU A 23 -0.83 -4.56 7.21
C LEU A 23 -0.28 -3.69 6.08
N MET A 24 0.26 -2.53 6.44
CA MET A 24 1.06 -1.70 5.54
C MET A 24 2.49 -1.68 6.06
N THR A 25 3.46 -1.94 5.19
CA THR A 25 4.88 -1.96 5.55
C THR A 25 5.67 -0.99 4.67
N VAL A 26 6.76 -0.45 5.23
CA VAL A 26 7.80 0.22 4.45
C VAL A 26 8.97 -0.74 4.29
N CYS A 27 9.48 -0.81 3.06
CA CYS A 27 10.50 -1.76 2.67
C CYS A 27 11.75 -1.06 2.13
N ALA A 28 12.91 -1.71 2.32
CA ALA A 28 14.16 -1.40 1.63
C ALA A 28 14.23 -2.16 0.31
N GLY A 29 14.03 -1.47 -0.80
CA GLY A 29 13.88 -2.06 -2.12
C GLY A 29 12.54 -2.75 -2.34
N GLU A 30 12.25 -3.08 -3.60
CA GLU A 30 11.03 -3.79 -3.98
C GLU A 30 11.06 -5.24 -3.46
N PRO A 31 10.10 -5.66 -2.63
CA PRO A 31 10.05 -7.03 -2.14
C PRO A 31 9.54 -7.98 -3.22
N ALA A 32 10.21 -9.13 -3.37
CA ALA A 32 9.84 -10.12 -4.39
C ALA A 32 8.53 -10.88 -4.06
N ASN A 33 8.09 -10.88 -2.81
CA ASN A 33 6.92 -11.63 -2.34
C ASN A 33 6.47 -11.17 -0.95
N PHE A 34 5.33 -11.71 -0.48
CA PHE A 34 4.78 -11.45 0.85
C PHE A 34 5.80 -11.66 1.98
N ALA A 35 6.53 -12.78 1.98
CA ALA A 35 7.44 -13.12 3.07
C ALA A 35 8.62 -12.13 3.19
N ALA A 36 9.06 -11.56 2.07
CA ALA A 36 10.12 -10.56 2.05
C ALA A 36 9.67 -9.20 2.64
N ALA A 37 8.39 -8.85 2.46
CA ALA A 37 7.79 -7.58 2.91
C ALA A 37 7.15 -7.64 4.30
N ASN A 38 6.75 -8.83 4.76
CA ASN A 38 6.07 -9.03 6.03
C ASN A 38 7.03 -8.84 7.21
N VAL A 39 6.49 -8.66 8.42
CA VAL A 39 7.26 -8.48 9.66
C VAL A 39 8.34 -9.55 9.80
N GLY A 40 9.60 -9.12 9.96
CA GLY A 40 10.78 -10.00 10.04
C GLY A 40 11.34 -10.47 8.69
N GLY A 41 10.74 -10.03 7.58
CA GLY A 41 11.21 -10.29 6.21
C GLY A 41 12.50 -9.53 5.87
N ALA A 42 13.15 -9.93 4.77
CA ALA A 42 14.45 -9.39 4.37
C ALA A 42 14.41 -7.90 3.96
N ASN A 43 13.25 -7.40 3.51
CA ASN A 43 13.08 -6.01 3.08
C ASN A 43 12.36 -5.16 4.13
N PHE A 44 11.82 -5.76 5.19
CA PHE A 44 10.97 -5.11 6.18
C PHE A 44 11.75 -4.07 7.01
N LEU A 45 11.18 -2.87 7.17
CA LEU A 45 11.74 -1.82 8.03
C LEU A 45 10.78 -1.33 9.13
N ALA A 46 9.49 -1.21 8.82
CA ALA A 46 8.43 -0.84 9.78
C ALA A 46 7.06 -1.29 9.27
N ASP A 47 6.10 -1.51 10.17
CA ASP A 47 4.71 -1.81 9.84
C ASP A 47 3.70 -0.98 10.62
N VAL A 48 2.49 -0.90 10.06
CA VAL A 48 1.31 -0.40 10.75
C VAL A 48 0.09 -1.24 10.37
N ALA A 49 -0.74 -1.53 11.36
CA ALA A 49 -2.01 -2.23 11.15
C ALA A 49 -2.95 -1.38 10.27
N MET A 50 -3.57 -2.06 9.31
CA MET A 50 -4.56 -1.50 8.40
C MET A 50 -5.92 -2.16 8.62
N ALA A 51 -6.98 -1.41 8.35
CA ALA A 51 -8.34 -1.90 8.33
C ALA A 51 -9.10 -1.30 7.13
N SER A 52 -10.26 -1.86 6.81
CA SER A 52 -11.06 -1.39 5.67
C SER A 52 -11.46 0.08 5.76
N GLY A 53 -11.54 0.65 6.97
CA GLY A 53 -11.79 2.07 7.21
C GLY A 53 -10.64 3.00 6.81
N ASP A 54 -9.43 2.47 6.63
CA ASP A 54 -8.25 3.23 6.16
C ASP A 54 -8.24 3.44 4.64
N PHE A 55 -9.22 2.88 3.93
CA PHE A 55 -9.31 2.94 2.48
C PHE A 55 -10.59 3.62 2.01
N THR A 56 -10.52 4.45 0.96
CA THR A 56 -11.70 5.09 0.36
C THR A 56 -11.69 4.90 -1.15
N LEU A 57 -12.78 4.38 -1.72
CA LEU A 57 -12.96 4.30 -3.17
C LEU A 57 -13.50 5.62 -3.70
N ALA A 58 -12.96 6.09 -4.83
CA ALA A 58 -13.37 7.30 -5.50
C ALA A 58 -13.07 7.24 -7.00
N ASN A 59 -13.47 8.28 -7.74
CA ASN A 59 -13.03 8.48 -9.12
C ASN A 59 -11.51 8.72 -9.15
N GLY A 60 -10.85 8.21 -10.18
CA GLY A 60 -9.45 8.51 -10.45
C GLY A 60 -9.22 9.99 -10.72
N ASP A 61 -7.99 10.45 -10.58
CA ASP A 61 -7.63 11.87 -10.71
C ASP A 61 -7.85 12.41 -12.13
N VAL A 62 -7.67 11.57 -13.15
CA VAL A 62 -7.90 11.90 -14.57
C VAL A 62 -9.00 11.04 -15.19
N SER A 63 -9.00 9.74 -14.87
CA SER A 63 -9.85 8.72 -15.49
C SER A 63 -9.93 7.49 -14.59
N GLY A 64 -10.92 6.62 -14.80
CA GLY A 64 -11.06 5.37 -14.08
C GLY A 64 -11.38 5.54 -12.59
N ARG A 65 -10.86 4.63 -11.77
CA ARG A 65 -11.20 4.51 -10.34
C ARG A 65 -9.94 4.42 -9.48
N LYS A 66 -10.06 4.82 -8.21
CA LYS A 66 -8.95 4.78 -7.25
C LYS A 66 -9.34 4.27 -5.88
N VAL A 67 -8.35 3.74 -5.17
CA VAL A 67 -8.41 3.49 -3.73
C VAL A 67 -7.43 4.43 -3.03
N GLY A 68 -7.97 5.37 -2.24
CA GLY A 68 -7.18 6.20 -1.35
C GLY A 68 -6.81 5.43 -0.08
N VAL A 69 -5.58 5.62 0.37
CA VAL A 69 -4.98 5.07 1.59
C VAL A 69 -4.76 6.22 2.57
N ALA A 70 -5.39 6.14 3.74
CA ALA A 70 -5.29 7.17 4.76
C ALA A 70 -3.88 7.24 5.37
N SER A 71 -3.46 8.44 5.79
CA SER A 71 -2.20 8.64 6.49
C SER A 71 -2.14 7.88 7.82
N LYS A 72 -0.95 7.39 8.18
CA LYS A 72 -0.66 6.80 9.49
C LYS A 72 0.56 7.51 10.07
N SER A 73 0.52 7.89 11.33
CA SER A 73 1.64 8.58 12.01
C SER A 73 1.99 7.87 13.31
N GLY A 74 3.16 8.16 13.86
CA GLY A 74 3.60 7.53 15.10
C GLY A 74 4.01 6.07 14.92
N VAL A 75 4.35 5.66 13.69
CA VAL A 75 4.72 4.27 13.40
C VAL A 75 6.15 4.03 13.85
N ASN A 76 6.39 2.99 14.64
CA ASN A 76 7.74 2.67 15.11
C ASN A 76 8.53 2.02 13.98
N VAL A 77 9.77 2.45 13.79
CA VAL A 77 10.71 1.78 12.89
C VAL A 77 11.38 0.62 13.62
N ASP A 78 11.26 -0.59 13.10
CA ASP A 78 11.83 -1.80 13.68
C ASP A 78 13.28 -2.02 13.23
N ASN A 79 13.56 -1.83 11.93
CA ASN A 79 14.88 -2.04 11.35
C ASN A 79 15.45 -0.77 10.68
N THR A 80 16.75 -0.55 10.87
CA THR A 80 17.47 0.55 10.21
C THR A 80 17.71 0.21 8.73
N GLY A 81 17.41 1.15 7.85
CA GLY A 81 17.60 0.99 6.41
C GLY A 81 17.08 2.21 5.64
N THR A 82 17.14 2.16 4.32
CA THR A 82 16.52 3.18 3.46
C THR A 82 15.17 2.67 3.01
N GLY A 83 14.09 3.27 3.51
CA GLY A 83 12.73 2.97 3.05
C GLY A 83 12.46 3.70 1.75
N ASP A 84 12.13 2.95 0.70
CA ASP A 84 11.85 3.48 -0.64
C ASP A 84 10.63 2.81 -1.30
N HIS A 85 10.00 1.83 -0.64
CA HIS A 85 8.77 1.20 -1.08
C HIS A 85 7.75 1.12 0.06
N VAL A 86 6.47 1.28 -0.28
CA VAL A 86 5.34 1.04 0.63
C VAL A 86 4.53 -0.12 0.07
N VAL A 87 4.15 -1.04 0.95
CA VAL A 87 3.58 -2.33 0.57
C VAL A 87 2.30 -2.57 1.37
N LEU A 88 1.26 -3.04 0.69
CA LEU A 88 0.00 -3.48 1.31
C LEU A 88 -0.06 -5.00 1.31
N LEU A 89 -0.33 -5.59 2.47
CA LEU A 89 -0.30 -7.04 2.67
C LEU A 89 -1.62 -7.55 3.25
N ASP A 90 -2.00 -8.74 2.80
CA ASP A 90 -2.97 -9.60 3.48
C ASP A 90 -2.19 -10.68 4.23
N THR A 91 -2.03 -10.48 5.53
CA THR A 91 -1.31 -11.43 6.40
C THR A 91 -2.11 -12.68 6.72
N VAL A 92 -3.43 -12.71 6.47
CA VAL A 92 -4.26 -13.90 6.70
C VAL A 92 -4.03 -14.92 5.59
N ASN A 93 -3.95 -14.45 4.34
CA ASN A 93 -3.76 -15.31 3.16
C ASN A 93 -2.33 -15.29 2.61
N SER A 94 -1.41 -14.57 3.25
CA SER A 94 -0.02 -14.41 2.80
C SER A 94 0.12 -13.83 1.39
N ILE A 95 -0.65 -12.79 1.09
CA ILE A 95 -0.68 -12.14 -0.24
C ILE A 95 -0.03 -10.76 -0.18
N LEU A 96 0.86 -10.50 -1.13
CA LEU A 96 1.35 -9.15 -1.45
C LEU A 96 0.33 -8.50 -2.38
N LEU A 97 -0.45 -7.55 -1.85
CA LEU A 97 -1.60 -6.97 -2.55
C LEU A 97 -1.18 -5.85 -3.49
N TYR A 98 -0.26 -4.99 -3.03
CA TYR A 98 0.16 -3.82 -3.78
C TYR A 98 1.53 -3.36 -3.31
N VAL A 99 2.34 -2.86 -4.24
CA VAL A 99 3.63 -2.21 -3.96
C VAL A 99 3.63 -0.88 -4.69
N THR A 100 4.07 0.16 -3.99
CA THR A 100 4.36 1.46 -4.59
C THR A 100 5.73 1.95 -4.17
N THR A 101 6.29 2.84 -4.98
CA THR A 101 7.51 3.57 -4.60
C THR A 101 7.16 4.68 -3.62
N ALA A 102 8.10 5.02 -2.76
CA ALA A 102 8.03 6.14 -1.85
C ALA A 102 9.26 7.04 -2.02
N THR A 103 9.15 8.27 -1.52
CA THR A 103 10.34 9.13 -1.43
C THR A 103 11.34 8.48 -0.49
N SER A 104 12.54 8.18 -1.01
CA SER A 104 13.57 7.49 -0.24
C SER A 104 13.89 8.22 1.06
N LEU A 105 13.81 7.50 2.17
CA LEU A 105 14.01 8.03 3.51
C LEU A 105 14.90 7.10 4.31
N GLY A 106 15.96 7.64 4.91
CA GLY A 106 16.78 6.91 5.87
C GLY A 106 16.01 6.73 7.17
N LEU A 107 15.76 5.48 7.55
CA LEU A 107 15.05 5.08 8.77
C LEU A 107 16.05 4.49 9.77
N THR A 108 15.89 4.87 11.04
CA THR A 108 16.68 4.30 12.14
C THR A 108 15.75 3.57 13.10
N SER A 109 16.12 2.35 13.50
CA SER A 109 15.35 1.58 14.49
C SER A 109 15.06 2.40 15.75
N GLY A 110 13.83 2.36 16.23
CA GLY A 110 13.31 3.14 17.36
C GLY A 110 12.91 4.58 17.03
N SER A 111 13.13 5.05 15.80
CA SER A 111 12.55 6.33 15.34
C SER A 111 11.07 6.19 14.99
N SER A 112 10.41 7.33 14.80
CA SER A 112 8.99 7.37 14.41
C SER A 112 8.84 7.79 12.95
N LEU A 113 8.02 7.04 12.22
CA LEU A 113 7.67 7.23 10.82
C LEU A 113 6.23 7.75 10.69
N THR A 114 6.02 8.58 9.66
CA THR A 114 4.68 8.96 9.19
C THR A 114 4.53 8.55 7.73
N TYR A 115 3.50 7.77 7.45
CA TYR A 115 2.97 7.55 6.11
C TYR A 115 2.03 8.69 5.77
N GLY A 116 2.35 9.44 4.70
CA GLY A 116 1.41 10.38 4.10
C GLY A 116 0.19 9.65 3.53
N ALA A 117 -0.90 10.38 3.26
CA ALA A 117 -2.00 9.83 2.47
C ALA A 117 -1.54 9.69 1.00
N TRP A 118 -2.00 8.64 0.33
CA TRP A 118 -1.69 8.33 -1.07
C TRP A 118 -2.83 7.52 -1.69
N ASP A 119 -2.80 7.27 -2.99
CA ASP A 119 -3.78 6.45 -3.68
C ASP A 119 -3.15 5.50 -4.70
N ALA A 120 -3.90 4.45 -5.04
CA ALA A 120 -3.63 3.56 -6.17
C ALA A 120 -4.79 3.66 -7.16
N GLU A 121 -4.46 3.82 -8.44
CA GLU A 121 -5.44 4.05 -9.51
C GLU A 121 -5.45 2.91 -10.54
N ILE A 122 -6.65 2.59 -11.03
CA ILE A 122 -6.85 1.82 -12.26
C ILE A 122 -7.45 2.77 -13.28
N ALA A 123 -6.62 3.26 -14.19
CA ALA A 123 -7.05 4.16 -15.26
C ALA A 123 -7.95 3.44 -16.27
N ASP A 124 -8.92 4.16 -16.84
CA ASP A 124 -9.76 3.68 -17.93
C ASP A 124 -9.51 4.50 -19.23
N PRO A 125 -9.85 3.96 -20.40
CA PRO A 125 -9.66 4.69 -21.65
C PRO A 125 -10.56 5.93 -21.75
N VAL A 126 -9.92 7.08 -21.97
CA VAL A 126 -10.56 8.37 -22.26
C VAL A 126 -11.13 8.44 -23.67
#